data_AF-A0A936LRF1-F1
#
_entry.id   AF-A0A936LRF1-F1
#
_cell.length_a   1.000
_cell.length_b   1.000
_cell.length_c   1.000
_cell.angle_alpha   90.00
_cell.angle_beta   90.00
_cell.angle_gamma   90.00
#
_symmetry.space_group_name_H-M   'P 1'
#
loop_
_entity.id
_entity.type
_entity.pdbx_description
1 polymer ?
#
loop_
_entity_poly.entity_id
_entity_poly.type
_entity_poly.pdbx_seq_one_letter_code
_entity_poly.pdbx_strand_id
1 'polypeptide(L)'
;MQDSIKEGEVALIYFSGHGDMETKTFSKFGYLLCYDSPPHNYKVGAYAVQFLQDIVSTIASRNAKIIMISDACHSGKLAGNAIGGTQATAEMLIQKLANEIKLMSCQPHETSIEGQQWGGGRGVFSYFLEKALNGFADFNNDHIISLAELNLYLTSKIPEEIFPRSQTPIVEGDQRILLARVDSLKMAKAKSEENTLVQTK
;
A
#
# COMPACT_ATOMS: atom_id res chain seq x y z
N MET A 1 11.31 7.16 -15.22
CA MET A 1 10.42 6.04 -14.86
C MET A 1 9.28 5.91 -15.87
N GLN A 2 8.34 6.86 -15.92
CA GLN A 2 7.22 6.80 -16.87
C GLN A 2 7.64 6.77 -18.34
N ASP A 3 8.75 7.43 -18.69
CA ASP A 3 9.24 7.51 -20.08
C ASP A 3 10.12 6.31 -20.50
N SER A 4 10.54 5.49 -19.53
CA SER A 4 11.53 4.44 -19.74
C SER A 4 10.99 3.01 -19.55
N ILE A 5 9.86 2.86 -18.85
CA ILE A 5 9.26 1.55 -18.57
C ILE A 5 8.64 0.96 -19.83
N LYS A 6 8.86 -0.33 -20.05
CA LYS A 6 8.40 -1.08 -21.21
C LYS A 6 7.25 -2.02 -20.85
N GLU A 7 6.54 -2.47 -21.89
CA GLU A 7 5.51 -3.49 -21.75
C GLU A 7 6.06 -4.75 -21.07
N GLY A 8 5.30 -5.29 -20.12
CA GLY A 8 5.68 -6.46 -19.32
C GLY A 8 6.63 -6.19 -18.15
N GLU A 9 7.21 -4.98 -18.03
CA GLU A 9 8.01 -4.61 -16.86
C GLU A 9 7.13 -4.27 -15.64
N VAL A 10 7.75 -4.32 -14.45
CA VAL A 10 7.09 -4.01 -13.18
C VAL A 10 7.71 -2.75 -12.58
N ALA A 11 6.87 -1.74 -12.34
CA ALA A 11 7.15 -0.60 -11.51
C ALA A 11 6.74 -0.88 -10.06
N LEU A 12 7.61 -0.59 -9.09
CA LEU A 12 7.26 -0.57 -7.68
C LEU A 12 7.47 0.85 -7.14
N ILE A 13 6.42 1.45 -6.61
CA ILE A 13 6.48 2.71 -5.87
C ILE A 13 6.09 2.40 -4.43
N TYR A 14 7.00 2.68 -3.50
CA TYR A 14 6.74 2.57 -2.07
C TYR A 14 6.97 3.93 -1.40
N PHE A 15 5.95 4.43 -0.72
CA PHE A 15 6.03 5.64 0.10
C PHE A 15 5.71 5.31 1.56
N SER A 16 6.52 5.81 2.48
CA SER A 16 6.22 5.80 3.91
C SER A 16 6.58 7.14 4.52
N GLY A 17 5.66 7.73 5.27
CA GLY A 17 5.86 9.03 5.88
C GLY A 17 4.55 9.72 6.23
N HIS A 18 4.64 11.01 6.55
CA HIS A 18 3.45 11.79 6.86
C HIS A 18 2.64 12.12 5.61
N GLY A 19 1.32 12.10 5.77
CA GLY A 19 0.36 12.55 4.78
C GLY A 19 -0.64 13.48 5.45
N ASP A 20 -1.15 14.45 4.69
CA ASP A 20 -2.19 15.36 5.16
C ASP A 20 -3.21 15.60 4.05
N MET A 21 -4.38 16.09 4.42
CA MET A 21 -5.48 16.36 3.53
C MET A 21 -5.88 17.82 3.59
N GLU A 22 -6.06 18.41 2.42
CA GLU A 22 -6.67 19.72 2.32
C GLU A 22 -8.15 19.65 2.73
N THR A 23 -8.54 20.49 3.70
CA THR A 23 -9.89 20.52 4.29
C THR A 23 -10.63 21.84 4.10
N LYS A 24 -9.93 22.92 3.71
CA LYS A 24 -10.48 24.27 3.59
C LYS A 24 -11.04 24.56 2.20
N THR A 25 -10.53 23.92 1.15
CA THR A 25 -11.04 24.07 -0.23
C THR A 25 -12.07 22.99 -0.59
N PHE A 26 -12.92 23.28 -1.59
CA PHE A 26 -13.88 22.33 -2.13
C PHE A 26 -13.19 21.05 -2.62
N SER A 27 -12.06 21.20 -3.32
CA SER A 27 -11.20 20.09 -3.71
C SER A 27 -10.40 19.61 -2.50
N LYS A 28 -10.77 18.45 -1.95
CA LYS A 28 -10.09 17.83 -0.81
C LYS A 28 -8.90 16.99 -1.29
N PHE A 29 -7.86 17.60 -1.83
CA PHE A 29 -6.68 16.86 -2.29
C PHE A 29 -5.88 16.29 -1.12
N GLY A 30 -5.34 15.09 -1.31
CA GLY A 30 -4.36 14.50 -0.39
C GLY A 30 -2.94 14.93 -0.76
N TYR A 31 -2.07 15.00 0.23
CA TYR A 31 -0.67 15.38 0.07
C TYR A 31 0.23 14.42 0.85
N LEU A 32 1.35 14.07 0.24
CA LEU A 32 2.46 13.39 0.90
C LEU A 32 3.45 14.47 1.36
N LEU A 33 3.76 14.52 2.64
CA LEU A 33 4.64 15.55 3.19
C LEU A 33 6.09 15.17 2.89
N CYS A 34 6.80 16.07 2.21
CA CYS A 34 8.23 15.95 2.01
C CYS A 34 8.98 16.47 3.24
N TYR A 35 10.27 16.16 3.35
CA TYR A 35 11.07 16.49 4.53
C TYR A 35 11.11 18.01 4.82
N ASP A 36 10.98 18.85 3.79
CA ASP A 36 11.02 20.31 3.82
C ASP A 36 9.62 20.95 3.71
N SER A 37 8.54 20.16 3.79
CA SER A 37 7.17 20.66 3.83
C SER A 37 6.97 21.61 5.02
N PRO A 38 6.61 22.89 4.81
CA PRO A 38 6.46 23.84 5.91
C PRO A 38 5.27 23.47 6.82
N PRO A 39 5.40 23.48 8.15
CA PRO A 39 4.34 23.01 9.06
C PRO A 39 2.99 23.74 8.91
N HIS A 40 3.03 25.04 8.59
CA HIS A 40 1.85 25.90 8.52
C HIS A 40 1.31 26.08 7.09
N ASN A 41 2.05 25.63 6.07
CA ASN A 41 1.68 25.74 4.67
C ASN A 41 2.32 24.60 3.86
N TYR A 42 2.06 23.36 4.29
CA TYR A 42 2.73 22.17 3.76
C TYR A 42 2.59 22.05 2.26
N LYS A 43 1.48 22.53 1.66
CA LYS A 43 1.22 22.46 0.21
C LYS A 43 2.33 22.99 -0.67
N VAL A 44 3.10 23.99 -0.20
CA VAL A 44 4.19 24.59 -0.99
C VAL A 44 5.38 23.63 -1.13
N GLY A 45 5.57 22.73 -0.16
CA GLY A 45 6.64 21.74 -0.16
C GLY A 45 6.16 20.29 -0.13
N ALA A 46 4.85 20.03 -0.27
CA ALA A 46 4.28 18.70 -0.23
C ALA A 46 3.95 18.20 -1.63
N TYR A 47 3.97 16.88 -1.80
CA TYR A 47 3.66 16.25 -3.08
C TYR A 47 2.18 15.91 -3.16
N ALA A 48 1.46 16.51 -4.11
CA ALA A 48 0.04 16.22 -4.29
C ALA A 48 -0.16 14.78 -4.79
N VAL A 49 -1.03 14.05 -4.09
CA VAL A 49 -1.36 12.65 -4.38
C VAL A 49 -1.89 12.45 -5.80
N GLN A 50 -2.58 13.44 -6.36
CA GLN A 50 -3.11 13.40 -7.73
C GLN A 50 -2.00 13.20 -8.77
N PHE A 51 -0.85 13.86 -8.62
CA PHE A 51 0.26 13.67 -9.56
C PHE A 51 0.80 12.25 -9.53
N LEU A 52 0.78 11.59 -8.36
CA LEU A 52 1.17 10.20 -8.24
C LEU A 52 0.19 9.28 -8.96
N GLN A 53 -1.11 9.54 -8.84
CA GLN A 53 -2.14 8.80 -9.57
C GLN A 53 -2.01 8.95 -11.09
N ASP A 54 -1.65 10.14 -11.57
CA ASP A 54 -1.45 10.39 -13.00
C ASP A 54 -0.24 9.60 -13.53
N ILE A 55 0.87 9.56 -12.77
CA ILE A 55 2.04 8.73 -13.10
C ILE A 55 1.66 7.24 -13.12
N VAL A 56 0.96 6.78 -12.10
CA VAL A 56 0.57 5.36 -11.98
C VAL A 56 -0.33 4.95 -13.15
N SER A 57 -1.33 5.78 -13.47
CA SER A 57 -2.25 5.54 -14.58
C SER A 57 -1.53 5.57 -15.93
N THR A 58 -0.57 6.49 -16.09
CA THR A 58 0.25 6.59 -17.31
C THR A 58 1.08 5.32 -17.52
N ILE A 59 1.71 4.80 -16.47
CA ILE A 59 2.48 3.56 -16.52
C ILE A 59 1.57 2.37 -16.87
N ALA A 60 0.44 2.24 -16.18
CA ALA A 60 -0.52 1.15 -16.41
C ALA A 60 -1.07 1.14 -17.85
N SER A 61 -1.26 2.32 -18.46
CA SER A 61 -1.72 2.47 -19.85
C SER A 61 -0.74 1.97 -20.92
N ARG A 62 0.52 1.72 -20.55
CA ARG A 62 1.57 1.20 -21.44
C ARG A 62 1.75 -0.32 -21.34
N ASN A 63 0.76 -1.04 -20.81
CA ASN A 63 0.83 -2.48 -20.51
C ASN A 63 2.02 -2.88 -19.60
N ALA A 64 2.50 -1.94 -18.79
CA ALA A 64 3.42 -2.22 -17.70
C ALA A 64 2.62 -2.47 -16.42
N LYS A 65 3.12 -3.36 -15.56
CA LYS A 65 2.54 -3.56 -14.23
C LYS A 65 3.08 -2.51 -13.29
N ILE A 66 2.24 -2.00 -12.40
CA ILE A 66 2.62 -1.07 -11.35
C ILE A 66 2.05 -1.49 -10.01
N ILE A 67 2.93 -1.59 -9.02
CA ILE A 67 2.59 -1.83 -7.63
C ILE A 67 2.85 -0.53 -6.89
N MET A 68 1.81 0.02 -6.29
CA MET A 68 1.87 1.22 -5.49
C MET A 68 1.58 0.86 -4.03
N ILE A 69 2.48 1.24 -3.15
CA ILE A 69 2.39 0.99 -1.71
C ILE A 69 2.52 2.32 -0.98
N SER A 70 1.57 2.65 -0.11
CA SER A 70 1.61 3.88 0.69
C SER A 70 1.32 3.59 2.16
N ASP A 71 2.34 3.79 3.00
CA ASP A 71 2.23 3.82 4.47
C ASP A 71 2.21 5.26 4.97
N ALA A 72 1.03 5.88 4.87
CA ALA A 72 0.82 7.28 5.24
C ALA A 72 -0.63 7.52 5.66
N CYS A 73 -0.84 8.51 6.53
CA CYS A 73 -2.18 8.95 6.91
C CYS A 73 -2.98 9.39 5.68
N HIS A 74 -4.27 9.03 5.66
CA HIS A 74 -5.17 9.37 4.55
C HIS A 74 -4.73 8.83 3.17
N SER A 75 -3.83 7.85 3.13
CA SER A 75 -3.38 7.16 1.91
C SER A 75 -4.54 6.53 1.13
N GLY A 76 -5.65 6.21 1.78
CA GLY A 76 -6.82 5.62 1.14
C GLY A 76 -7.43 6.43 0.00
N LYS A 77 -7.15 7.74 -0.16
CA LYS A 77 -7.58 8.49 -1.35
C LYS A 77 -6.86 8.09 -2.65
N LEU A 78 -5.73 7.39 -2.53
CA LEU A 78 -5.07 6.76 -3.67
C LEU A 78 -5.89 5.62 -4.24
N ALA A 79 -6.58 4.90 -3.37
CA ALA A 79 -7.61 3.93 -3.70
C ALA A 79 -8.91 4.66 -4.05
N GLY A 80 -9.56 4.27 -5.14
CA GLY A 80 -10.89 4.81 -5.47
C GLY A 80 -10.99 6.08 -6.34
N ASN A 81 -9.92 6.70 -6.86
CA ASN A 81 -10.09 7.68 -7.93
C ASN A 81 -10.36 6.99 -9.28
N ALA A 82 -11.66 6.83 -9.54
CA ALA A 82 -12.20 6.76 -10.88
C ALA A 82 -11.81 8.05 -11.63
N ILE A 83 -11.32 7.82 -12.83
CA ILE A 83 -11.10 8.76 -13.92
C ILE A 83 -11.94 10.04 -13.73
N GLY A 84 -11.26 11.18 -13.52
CA GLY A 84 -11.86 12.47 -13.78
C GLY A 84 -12.22 12.52 -15.27
N GLY A 85 -13.48 12.19 -15.58
CA GLY A 85 -13.99 12.11 -16.94
C GLY A 85 -14.92 10.91 -17.12
N THR A 86 -16.17 11.19 -17.46
CA THR A 86 -17.31 10.28 -17.69
C THR A 86 -17.13 9.28 -18.86
N GLN A 87 -15.92 8.83 -19.18
CA GLN A 87 -15.64 7.94 -20.33
C GLN A 87 -14.53 6.90 -20.06
N ALA A 88 -14.55 6.21 -18.92
CA ALA A 88 -13.77 4.97 -18.80
C ALA A 88 -14.49 3.87 -19.60
N THR A 89 -13.89 3.28 -20.63
CA THR A 89 -14.45 2.06 -21.23
C THR A 89 -14.28 0.89 -20.25
N ALA A 90 -15.15 -0.13 -20.35
CA ALA A 90 -15.00 -1.34 -19.55
C ALA A 90 -13.61 -1.99 -19.75
N GLU A 91 -13.07 -1.93 -20.97
CA GLU A 91 -11.73 -2.42 -21.30
C GLU A 91 -10.63 -1.67 -20.55
N MET A 92 -10.72 -0.33 -20.45
CA MET A 92 -9.76 0.47 -19.68
C MET A 92 -9.82 0.14 -18.18
N LEU A 93 -11.01 -0.11 -17.64
CA LEU A 93 -11.17 -0.52 -16.23
C LEU A 93 -10.59 -1.92 -15.97
N ILE A 94 -10.80 -2.86 -16.90
CA ILE A 94 -10.22 -4.21 -16.81
C ILE A 94 -8.69 -4.15 -16.91
N GLN A 95 -8.15 -3.39 -17.88
CA GLN A 95 -6.71 -3.19 -18.00
C GLN A 95 -6.11 -2.54 -16.76
N LYS A 96 -6.79 -1.54 -16.19
CA LYS A 96 -6.39 -0.90 -14.93
C LYS A 96 -6.32 -1.92 -13.80
N LEU A 97 -7.37 -2.71 -13.59
CA LEU A 97 -7.39 -3.76 -12.57
C LEU A 97 -6.31 -4.84 -12.78
N ALA A 98 -5.97 -5.15 -14.04
CA ALA A 98 -4.94 -6.14 -14.37
C ALA A 98 -3.51 -5.62 -14.15
N ASN A 99 -3.28 -4.33 -14.38
CA ASN A 99 -1.94 -3.73 -14.39
C ASN A 99 -1.61 -2.91 -13.14
N GLU A 100 -2.60 -2.51 -12.34
CA GLU A 100 -2.42 -1.65 -11.16
C GLU A 100 -2.74 -2.42 -9.87
N ILE A 101 -1.77 -2.47 -8.98
CA ILE A 101 -1.94 -2.96 -7.61
C ILE A 101 -1.74 -1.79 -6.65
N LYS A 102 -2.68 -1.58 -5.74
CA LYS A 102 -2.59 -0.56 -4.70
C LYS A 102 -2.70 -1.17 -3.33
N LEU A 103 -1.69 -0.92 -2.52
CA LEU A 103 -1.66 -1.28 -1.11
C LEU A 103 -1.58 0.01 -0.28
N MET A 104 -2.66 0.36 0.40
CA MET A 104 -2.74 1.57 1.24
C MET A 104 -2.84 1.16 2.70
N SER A 105 -2.13 1.87 3.58
CA SER A 105 -2.07 1.49 4.99
C SER A 105 -3.38 1.67 5.75
N CYS A 106 -4.26 2.56 5.29
CA CYS A 106 -5.50 2.93 5.98
C CYS A 106 -6.59 3.42 5.01
N GLN A 107 -7.83 3.45 5.47
CA GLN A 107 -8.94 4.06 4.73
C GLN A 107 -8.79 5.59 4.64
N PRO A 108 -9.50 6.28 3.71
CA PRO A 108 -9.40 7.73 3.56
C PRO A 108 -9.66 8.53 4.86
N HIS A 109 -10.48 8.00 5.75
CA HIS A 109 -10.90 8.64 7.01
C HIS A 109 -10.17 8.08 8.25
N GLU A 110 -9.14 7.26 8.04
CA GLU A 110 -8.30 6.69 9.09
C GLU A 110 -6.86 7.23 9.02
N THR A 111 -6.09 6.91 10.05
CA THR A 111 -4.70 7.35 10.23
C THR A 111 -3.78 6.13 10.21
N SER A 112 -2.57 6.27 9.66
CA SER A 112 -1.56 5.21 9.78
C SER A 112 -0.88 5.27 11.16
N ILE A 113 -0.70 4.12 11.79
CA ILE A 113 -0.18 4.01 13.15
C ILE A 113 1.24 3.43 13.11
N GLU A 114 2.13 4.07 13.87
CA GLU A 114 3.51 3.62 14.08
C GLU A 114 3.80 3.30 15.55
N GLY A 115 4.87 2.55 15.80
CA GLY A 115 5.20 2.10 17.15
C GLY A 115 6.55 1.40 17.27
N GLN A 116 7.17 1.52 18.45
CA GLN A 116 8.45 0.87 18.77
C GLN A 116 8.38 -0.65 18.66
N GLN A 117 7.22 -1.23 19.00
CA GLN A 117 6.95 -2.66 18.95
C GLN A 117 7.01 -3.28 17.55
N TRP A 118 6.98 -2.46 16.49
CA TRP A 118 7.02 -2.93 15.10
C TRP A 118 8.40 -2.76 14.44
N GLY A 119 9.45 -2.82 15.25
CA GLY A 119 10.84 -2.74 14.79
C GLY A 119 11.41 -1.32 14.82
N GLY A 120 11.26 -0.63 15.95
CA GLY A 120 11.97 0.63 16.22
C GLY A 120 11.24 1.91 15.83
N GLY A 121 9.93 1.87 15.64
CA GLY A 121 9.12 3.04 15.22
C GLY A 121 8.49 2.91 13.83
N ARG A 122 8.47 1.71 13.25
CA ARG A 122 7.84 1.46 11.95
C ARG A 122 6.31 1.57 12.02
N GLY A 123 5.68 1.83 10.87
CA GLY A 123 4.24 1.67 10.68
C GLY A 123 3.78 0.21 10.81
N VAL A 124 2.62 0.01 11.43
CA VAL A 124 1.99 -1.31 11.61
C VAL A 124 1.71 -1.99 10.28
N PHE A 125 1.32 -1.20 9.27
CA PHE A 125 1.05 -1.71 7.93
C PHE A 125 2.31 -2.30 7.29
N SER A 126 3.40 -1.54 7.27
CA SER A 126 4.67 -2.01 6.69
C SER A 126 5.23 -3.22 7.44
N TYR A 127 5.04 -3.27 8.75
CA TYR A 127 5.42 -4.43 9.56
C TYR A 127 4.67 -5.70 9.14
N PHE A 128 3.33 -5.66 9.08
CA PHE A 128 2.55 -6.84 8.67
C PHE A 128 2.67 -7.15 7.18
N LEU A 129 2.89 -6.16 6.31
CA LEU A 129 3.18 -6.37 4.90
C LEU A 129 4.47 -7.18 4.72
N GLU A 130 5.54 -6.82 5.42
CA GLU A 130 6.78 -7.60 5.37
C GLU A 130 6.55 -9.04 5.85
N LYS A 131 5.83 -9.22 6.98
CA LYS A 131 5.52 -10.56 7.49
C LYS A 131 4.72 -11.38 6.48
N ALA A 132 3.69 -10.80 5.89
CA ALA A 132 2.87 -11.45 4.88
C ALA A 132 3.75 -11.97 3.72
N LEU A 133 4.61 -11.11 3.17
CA LEU A 133 5.51 -11.43 2.07
C LEU A 133 6.59 -12.46 2.45
N ASN A 134 6.94 -12.56 3.74
CA ASN A 134 7.83 -13.59 4.29
C ASN A 134 7.12 -14.93 4.59
N GLY A 135 5.88 -15.12 4.15
CA GLY A 135 5.17 -16.40 4.21
C GLY A 135 4.11 -16.52 5.30
N PHE A 136 3.83 -15.45 6.05
CA PHE A 136 2.75 -15.49 7.05
C PHE A 136 1.36 -15.42 6.44
N ALA A 137 1.26 -14.97 5.18
CA ALA A 137 0.02 -14.97 4.42
C ALA A 137 -0.15 -16.22 3.54
N ASP A 138 0.80 -17.16 3.52
CA ASP A 138 0.71 -18.41 2.75
C ASP A 138 -0.29 -19.36 3.44
N PHE A 139 -1.59 -19.18 3.15
CA PHE A 139 -2.65 -19.90 3.84
C PHE A 139 -2.87 -21.29 3.26
N ASN A 140 -2.58 -21.48 1.98
CA ASN A 140 -2.72 -22.76 1.29
C ASN A 140 -1.43 -23.61 1.30
N ASN A 141 -0.31 -23.06 1.77
CA ASN A 141 1.02 -23.69 1.84
C ASN A 141 1.59 -24.05 0.45
N ASP A 142 1.28 -23.27 -0.59
CA ASP A 142 1.84 -23.45 -1.93
C ASP A 142 3.17 -22.69 -2.15
N HIS A 143 3.66 -21.99 -1.11
CA HIS A 143 4.87 -21.18 -1.11
C HIS A 143 4.81 -19.97 -2.04
N ILE A 144 3.61 -19.48 -2.35
CA ILE A 144 3.38 -18.29 -3.15
C ILE A 144 2.39 -17.41 -2.39
N ILE A 145 2.67 -16.10 -2.34
CA ILE A 145 1.72 -15.13 -1.79
C ILE A 145 0.93 -14.53 -2.94
N SER A 146 -0.36 -14.84 -3.00
CA SER A 146 -1.30 -14.15 -3.87
C SER A 146 -1.75 -12.82 -3.28
N LEU A 147 -2.27 -11.93 -4.13
CA LEU A 147 -2.88 -10.66 -3.68
C LEU A 147 -4.10 -10.92 -2.78
N ALA A 148 -4.88 -11.98 -3.05
CA ALA A 148 -6.00 -12.41 -2.21
C ALA A 148 -5.57 -12.78 -0.79
N GLU A 149 -4.51 -13.58 -0.67
CA GLU A 149 -3.95 -13.99 0.62
C GLU A 149 -3.35 -12.81 1.38
N LEU A 150 -2.62 -11.95 0.66
CA LEU A 150 -2.10 -10.72 1.24
C LEU A 150 -3.23 -9.86 1.82
N ASN A 151 -4.31 -9.68 1.07
CA ASN A 151 -5.48 -8.92 1.50
C ASN A 151 -6.11 -9.53 2.77
N LEU A 152 -6.37 -10.83 2.77
CA LEU A 152 -6.95 -11.54 3.91
C LEU A 152 -6.06 -11.40 5.16
N TYR A 153 -4.75 -11.55 5.00
CA TYR A 153 -3.80 -11.44 6.10
C TYR A 153 -3.77 -10.02 6.69
N LEU A 154 -3.62 -9.00 5.85
CA LEU A 154 -3.50 -7.61 6.30
C LEU A 154 -4.79 -7.10 6.95
N THR A 155 -5.93 -7.37 6.34
CA THR A 155 -7.24 -6.93 6.84
C THR A 155 -7.69 -7.67 8.10
N SER A 156 -7.11 -8.84 8.39
CA SER A 156 -7.31 -9.54 9.65
C SER A 156 -6.33 -9.07 10.73
N LYS A 157 -5.02 -9.04 10.43
CA LYS A 157 -3.98 -8.87 11.46
C LYS A 157 -3.78 -7.45 11.93
N ILE A 158 -3.94 -6.46 11.07
CA ILE A 158 -3.73 -5.07 11.47
C ILE A 158 -4.80 -4.61 12.47
N PRO A 159 -6.12 -4.80 12.22
CA PRO A 159 -7.15 -4.45 13.20
C PRO A 159 -7.05 -5.20 14.53
N GLU A 160 -6.64 -6.49 14.48
CA GLU A 160 -6.42 -7.32 15.68
C GLU A 160 -5.29 -6.74 16.56
N GLU A 161 -4.15 -6.38 15.96
CA GLU A 161 -2.97 -5.88 16.69
C GLU A 161 -3.21 -4.55 17.40
N ILE A 162 -3.97 -3.64 16.79
CA ILE A 162 -4.05 -2.24 17.23
C ILE A 162 -5.28 -1.92 18.06
N PHE A 163 -6.18 -2.89 18.28
CA PHE A 163 -7.42 -2.69 19.03
C PHE A 163 -7.15 -1.98 20.38
N PRO A 164 -7.95 -0.96 20.77
CA PRO A 164 -9.21 -0.50 20.17
C PRO A 164 -9.04 0.61 19.11
N ARG A 165 -7.84 0.84 18.58
CA ARG A 165 -7.62 1.80 17.49
C ARG A 165 -8.12 1.21 16.16
N SER A 166 -8.30 2.08 15.17
CA SER A 166 -8.78 1.69 13.83
C SER A 166 -7.74 2.04 12.77
N GLN A 167 -7.41 1.05 11.96
CA GLN A 167 -6.63 1.19 10.73
C GLN A 167 -6.96 -0.02 9.86
N THR A 168 -7.61 0.21 8.73
CA THR A 168 -8.05 -0.81 7.80
C THR A 168 -7.30 -0.64 6.48
N PRO A 169 -6.39 -1.56 6.14
CA PRO A 169 -5.66 -1.50 4.87
C PRO A 169 -6.59 -1.57 3.67
N ILE A 170 -6.15 -1.01 2.55
CA ILE A 170 -6.79 -1.20 1.25
C ILE A 170 -5.85 -2.01 0.36
N VAL A 171 -6.39 -3.05 -0.27
CA VAL A 171 -5.71 -3.88 -1.27
C VAL A 171 -6.58 -3.91 -2.53
N GLU A 172 -6.19 -3.14 -3.55
CA GLU A 172 -6.85 -3.12 -4.87
C GLU A 172 -5.96 -3.75 -5.94
N GLY A 173 -6.58 -4.40 -6.93
CA GLY A 173 -5.94 -5.09 -8.05
C GLY A 173 -6.55 -6.46 -8.30
N ASP A 174 -6.15 -7.13 -9.38
CA ASP A 174 -6.55 -8.50 -9.66
C ASP A 174 -6.05 -9.46 -8.57
N GLN A 175 -6.99 -10.00 -7.81
CA GLN A 175 -6.72 -10.86 -6.65
C GLN A 175 -6.00 -12.17 -7.00
N ARG A 176 -5.96 -12.54 -8.28
CA ARG A 176 -5.24 -13.73 -8.79
C ARG A 176 -3.75 -13.48 -9.02
N ILE A 177 -3.28 -12.24 -8.89
CA ILE A 177 -1.87 -11.92 -9.08
C ILE A 177 -1.03 -12.58 -7.98
N LEU A 178 0.05 -13.23 -8.41
CA LEU A 178 1.08 -13.80 -7.55
C LEU A 178 2.14 -12.73 -7.29
N LEU A 179 2.36 -12.36 -6.03
CA LEU A 179 3.22 -11.24 -5.64
C LEU A 179 4.63 -11.69 -5.27
N ALA A 180 4.75 -12.76 -4.50
CA ALA A 180 6.02 -13.22 -3.95
C ALA A 180 6.07 -14.74 -3.88
N ARG A 181 7.28 -15.29 -4.04
CA ARG A 181 7.58 -16.68 -3.68
C ARG A 181 8.16 -16.69 -2.28
N VAL A 182 7.68 -17.61 -1.46
CA VAL A 182 8.12 -17.80 -0.09
C VAL A 182 9.32 -18.75 -0.11
N ASP A 183 10.45 -18.28 0.41
CA ASP A 183 11.58 -19.14 0.71
C ASP A 183 11.32 -19.85 2.04
N SER A 184 11.31 -21.18 2.02
CA SER A 184 10.96 -22.00 3.18
C SER A 184 11.93 -21.81 4.36
N LEU A 185 13.22 -21.52 4.09
CA LEU A 185 14.21 -21.24 5.13
C LEU A 185 13.97 -19.85 5.74
N LYS A 186 13.68 -18.84 4.90
CA LYS A 186 13.34 -17.49 5.40
C LYS A 186 12.06 -17.51 6.23
N MET A 187 11.03 -18.23 5.77
CA MET A 187 9.78 -18.39 6.51
C MET A 187 10.01 -19.08 7.86
N ALA A 188 10.78 -20.17 7.89
CA ALA A 188 11.08 -20.88 9.13
C ALA A 188 11.83 -19.99 10.13
N LYS A 189 12.81 -19.22 9.64
CA LYS A 189 13.53 -18.24 10.46
C LYS A 189 12.59 -17.17 11.02
N ALA A 190 11.77 -16.55 10.18
CA ALA A 190 10.83 -15.50 10.59
C ALA A 190 9.81 -16.01 11.63
N LYS A 191 9.27 -17.24 11.45
CA LYS A 191 8.38 -17.89 12.43
C LYS A 191 9.08 -18.16 13.77
N SER A 192 10.37 -18.52 13.75
CA SER A 192 11.14 -18.79 14.98
C SER A 192 11.46 -17.51 15.77
N GLU A 193 11.77 -16.41 15.08
CA GLU A 193 12.04 -15.10 15.70
C GLU A 193 10.78 -14.55 16.37
N GLU A 194 9.61 -14.73 15.75
CA GLU A 194 8.34 -14.31 16.33
C GLU A 194 7.96 -15.09 17.59
N ASN A 195 8.10 -16.42 17.60
CA ASN A 195 7.85 -17.22 18.80
C ASN A 195 8.72 -16.79 19.99
N THR A 196 9.93 -16.29 19.72
CA THR A 196 10.86 -15.81 20.76
C THR A 196 10.42 -14.45 21.32
N LEU A 197 9.91 -13.56 20.46
CA LEU A 197 9.37 -12.24 20.85
C LEU A 197 8.07 -12.33 21.64
N VAL A 198 7.23 -13.35 21.37
CA VAL A 198 5.98 -13.59 22.11
C VAL A 198 6.26 -14.15 23.51
N GLN A 199 7.34 -14.92 23.70
CA GLN A 199 7.70 -15.48 25.02
C GLN A 199 8.42 -14.49 25.95
N THR A 200 8.81 -13.31 25.45
CA THR A 200 9.51 -12.26 26.22
C THR A 200 8.63 -11.05 26.57
N LYS A 201 7.35 -11.06 26.15
CA LYS A 201 6.31 -10.12 26.57
C LYS A 201 5.44 -10.73 27.65
#